data_AF-A0AAE6F667-F1
#
_entry.id   AF-A0AAE6F667-F1
#
_cell.length_a   1.000
_cell.length_b   1.000
_cell.length_c   1.000
_cell.angle_alpha   90.00
_cell.angle_beta   90.00
_cell.angle_gamma   90.00
#
_symmetry.space_group_name_H-M   'P 1'
#
loop_
_entity.id
_entity.type
_entity.pdbx_description
1 polymer ?
#
loop_
_entity_poly.entity_id
_entity_poly.type
_entity_poly.pdbx_seq_one_letter_code
_entity_poly.pdbx_strand_id
1 'polypeptide(L)'
;MYLKKIYFWEIQSLASFVEYERKKNSHEKVGLTNNDYYVLKIIEGLCKEARNLIKGISEENFKLTMGNLVKVDAKICLYLFFLINSQYLDYSEIQQVVDQECIEDYYDSFFFSDILNDYKLINYRNIGDGRYVEKNSNCRF
;
A
#
# COMPACT_ATOMS: atom_id res chain seq x y z
N MET A 1 -18.71 -13.33 -3.31
CA MET A 1 -18.24 -13.19 -1.91
C MET A 1 -17.41 -11.92 -1.86
N TYR A 2 -17.97 -10.80 -1.38
CA TYR A 2 -17.21 -9.55 -1.29
C TYR A 2 -16.12 -9.76 -0.23
N LEU A 3 -14.86 -9.88 -0.66
CA LEU A 3 -13.71 -9.77 0.24
C LEU A 3 -13.92 -8.49 1.03
N LYS A 4 -14.07 -8.62 2.35
CA LYS A 4 -14.14 -7.48 3.26
C LYS A 4 -12.82 -6.75 3.09
N LYS A 5 -12.81 -5.62 2.36
CA LYS A 5 -11.59 -4.84 2.08
C LYS A 5 -10.92 -4.48 3.42
N ILE A 6 -9.62 -4.68 3.53
CA ILE A 6 -8.86 -4.57 4.79
C ILE A 6 -7.84 -3.45 4.60
N TYR A 7 -7.55 -2.60 5.58
CA TYR A 7 -6.46 -1.62 5.42
C TYR A 7 -5.08 -2.27 5.56
N PHE A 8 -4.02 -1.64 5.04
CA PHE A 8 -2.66 -2.19 5.20
C PHE A 8 -2.27 -2.45 6.66
N TRP A 9 -2.68 -1.60 7.61
CA TRP A 9 -2.40 -1.78 9.04
C TRP A 9 -3.21 -2.89 9.72
N GLU A 10 -4.17 -3.47 9.01
CA GLU A 10 -4.98 -4.61 9.49
C GLU A 10 -4.42 -5.95 8.97
N ILE A 11 -3.36 -5.95 8.15
CA ILE A 11 -2.60 -7.14 7.81
C ILE A 11 -1.90 -7.65 9.08
N GLN A 12 -2.22 -8.88 9.51
CA GLN A 12 -1.73 -9.45 10.76
C GLN A 12 -0.20 -9.63 10.78
N SER A 13 0.40 -10.01 9.65
CA SER A 13 1.84 -10.16 9.48
C SER A 13 2.24 -9.71 8.08
N LEU A 14 2.87 -8.53 7.99
CA LEU A 14 3.36 -8.00 6.71
C LEU A 14 4.42 -8.92 6.10
N ALA A 15 5.29 -9.50 6.93
CA ALA A 15 6.29 -10.48 6.49
C ALA A 15 5.64 -11.70 5.83
N SER A 16 4.67 -12.33 6.52
CA SER A 16 3.98 -13.51 5.99
C SER A 16 3.15 -13.19 4.75
N PHE A 17 2.57 -11.98 4.69
CA PHE A 17 1.89 -11.50 3.50
C PHE A 17 2.84 -11.38 2.30
N VAL A 18 3.99 -10.73 2.46
CA VAL A 18 4.99 -10.58 1.39
C VAL A 18 5.51 -11.94 0.92
N GLU A 19 5.86 -12.84 1.83
CA GLU A 19 6.32 -14.19 1.47
C GLU A 19 5.26 -14.97 0.69
N TYR A 20 4.00 -14.86 1.10
CA TYR A 20 2.89 -15.52 0.43
C TYR A 20 2.67 -14.97 -0.99
N GLU A 21 2.71 -13.65 -1.18
CA GLU A 21 2.55 -13.04 -2.50
C GLU A 21 3.78 -13.26 -3.40
N ARG A 22 5.01 -13.19 -2.88
CA ARG A 22 6.24 -13.59 -3.61
C ARG A 22 6.14 -14.99 -4.17
N LYS A 23 5.68 -15.95 -3.35
CA LYS A 23 5.51 -17.35 -3.75
C LYS A 23 4.43 -17.54 -4.82
N LYS A 24 3.43 -16.67 -4.90
CA LYS A 24 2.46 -16.70 -6.00
C LYS A 24 3.06 -16.15 -7.29
N ASN A 25 3.84 -15.07 -7.19
CA ASN A 25 4.36 -14.34 -8.35
C ASN A 25 5.62 -15.01 -8.95
N SER A 26 6.38 -15.74 -8.15
CA SER A 26 7.56 -16.48 -8.59
C SER A 26 7.42 -17.97 -8.28
N HIS A 27 7.83 -18.82 -9.23
CA HIS A 27 7.85 -20.28 -9.05
C HIS A 27 8.92 -20.77 -8.05
N GLU A 28 9.68 -19.86 -7.44
CA GLU A 28 10.75 -20.17 -6.48
C GLU A 28 10.46 -19.59 -5.09
N LYS A 29 10.84 -20.33 -4.05
CA LYS A 29 10.77 -19.85 -2.66
C LYS A 29 11.97 -18.96 -2.35
N VAL A 30 11.82 -17.65 -2.56
CA VAL A 30 12.78 -16.67 -2.02
C VAL A 30 12.24 -16.16 -0.69
N GLY A 31 12.90 -16.55 0.40
CA GLY A 31 12.58 -16.04 1.74
C GLY A 31 12.91 -14.56 1.89
N LEU A 32 12.50 -13.95 3.01
CA LEU A 32 12.85 -12.56 3.31
C LEU A 32 14.33 -12.44 3.70
N THR A 33 14.98 -11.41 3.15
CA THR A 33 16.34 -10.98 3.49
C THR A 33 16.33 -9.98 4.65
N ASN A 34 17.51 -9.66 5.19
CA ASN A 34 17.64 -8.59 6.20
C ASN A 34 17.19 -7.21 5.67
N ASN A 35 17.43 -6.92 4.38
CA ASN A 35 16.95 -5.69 3.75
C ASN A 35 15.42 -5.67 3.68
N ASP A 36 14.79 -6.81 3.36
CA ASP A 36 13.33 -6.91 3.36
C ASP A 36 12.75 -6.60 4.75
N TYR A 37 13.34 -7.16 5.81
CA TYR A 37 12.93 -6.87 7.19
C TYR A 37 13.11 -5.41 7.58
N TYR A 38 14.13 -4.73 7.04
CA TYR A 38 14.33 -3.31 7.27
C TYR A 38 13.20 -2.48 6.61
N VAL A 39 12.88 -2.76 5.35
CA VAL A 39 11.75 -2.12 4.64
C VAL A 39 10.42 -2.42 5.35
N LEU A 40 10.21 -3.65 5.81
CA LEU A 40 9.01 -4.03 6.57
C LEU A 40 8.82 -3.18 7.82
N LYS A 41 9.90 -2.87 8.58
CA LYS A 41 9.81 -1.97 9.75
C LYS A 41 9.39 -0.55 9.36
N ILE A 42 9.80 -0.07 8.20
CA ILE A 42 9.38 1.24 7.69
C ILE A 42 7.88 1.22 7.38
N ILE A 43 7.41 0.18 6.70
CA ILE A 43 5.99 -0.01 6.41
C ILE A 43 5.17 -0.08 7.70
N GLU A 44 5.64 -0.79 8.74
CA GLU A 44 4.98 -0.81 10.04
C GLU A 44 4.86 0.58 10.67
N GLY A 45 5.89 1.42 10.53
CA GLY A 45 5.88 2.82 10.94
C GLY A 45 4.80 3.62 10.21
N LEU A 46 4.76 3.51 8.88
CA LEU A 46 3.75 4.16 8.03
C LEU A 46 2.32 3.67 8.36
N CYS A 47 2.13 2.38 8.61
CA CYS A 47 0.84 1.81 9.05
C CYS A 47 0.36 2.42 10.37
N LYS A 48 1.27 2.65 11.32
CA LYS A 48 0.95 3.35 12.58
C LYS A 48 0.60 4.82 12.33
N GLU A 49 1.33 5.49 11.44
CA GLU A 49 1.06 6.86 11.04
C GLU A 49 -0.33 7.00 10.39
N ALA A 50 -0.67 6.16 9.41
CA ALA A 50 -1.98 6.13 8.77
C ALA A 50 -3.11 5.95 9.79
N ARG A 51 -2.94 5.00 10.73
CA ARG A 51 -3.92 4.77 11.79
C ARG A 51 -4.09 5.99 12.71
N ASN A 52 -3.01 6.71 13.00
CA ASN A 52 -3.07 7.93 13.82
C ASN A 52 -3.70 9.10 13.07
N LEU A 53 -3.39 9.27 11.79
CA LEU A 53 -4.02 10.27 10.92
C LEU A 53 -5.54 10.10 10.91
N ILE A 54 -6.04 8.87 10.70
CA ILE A 54 -7.48 8.58 10.69
C ILE A 54 -8.14 8.96 12.01
N LYS A 55 -7.53 8.62 13.15
CA LYS A 55 -8.06 8.97 14.47
C LYS A 55 -8.13 10.48 14.73
N GLY A 56 -7.27 11.25 14.06
CA GLY A 56 -7.16 12.70 14.21
C GLY A 56 -7.97 13.51 13.19
N ILE A 57 -8.73 12.85 12.31
CA ILE A 57 -9.57 13.56 11.32
C ILE A 57 -10.67 14.34 12.04
N SER A 58 -10.80 15.62 11.68
CA SER A 58 -11.90 16.50 12.05
C SER A 58 -12.37 17.28 10.82
N GLU A 59 -13.53 17.92 10.90
CA GLU A 59 -14.02 18.78 9.81
C GLU A 59 -13.03 19.91 9.48
N GLU A 60 -12.40 20.49 10.51
CA GLU A 60 -11.46 21.61 10.38
C GLU A 60 -10.15 21.22 9.68
N ASN A 61 -9.68 19.98 9.86
CA ASN A 61 -8.41 19.50 9.31
C ASN A 61 -8.57 18.51 8.15
N PHE A 62 -9.80 18.19 7.77
CA PHE A 62 -10.13 17.07 6.88
C PHE A 62 -9.27 17.02 5.63
N LYS A 63 -9.21 18.12 4.85
CA LYS A 63 -8.49 18.17 3.57
C LYS A 63 -7.01 17.86 3.74
N LEU A 64 -6.38 18.43 4.77
CA LEU A 64 -4.95 18.25 5.04
C LEU A 64 -4.68 16.82 5.51
N THR A 65 -5.45 16.34 6.50
CA THR A 65 -5.28 15.00 7.07
C THR A 65 -5.53 13.92 6.04
N MET A 66 -6.54 14.09 5.17
CA MET A 66 -6.81 13.18 4.06
C MET A 66 -5.69 13.19 3.02
N GLY A 67 -5.17 14.37 2.66
CA GLY A 67 -4.03 14.46 1.73
C GLY A 67 -2.80 13.74 2.28
N ASN A 68 -2.52 13.88 3.57
CA ASN A 68 -1.41 13.18 4.23
C ASN A 68 -1.66 11.67 4.29
N LEU A 69 -2.89 11.25 4.61
CA LEU A 69 -3.26 9.85 4.69
C LEU A 69 -3.09 9.16 3.34
N VAL A 70 -3.51 9.79 2.24
CA VAL A 70 -3.28 9.28 0.88
C VAL A 70 -1.78 9.13 0.59
N LYS A 71 -0.96 10.11 0.99
CA LYS A 71 0.49 10.03 0.79
C LYS A 71 1.12 8.86 1.54
N VAL A 72 0.72 8.66 2.80
CA VAL A 72 1.20 7.53 3.60
C VAL A 72 0.77 6.20 2.98
N ASP A 73 -0.50 6.10 2.56
CA ASP A 73 -1.04 4.90 1.93
C ASP A 73 -0.34 4.56 0.59
N ALA A 74 -0.03 5.60 -0.19
CA ALA A 74 0.74 5.48 -1.42
C ALA A 74 2.16 4.93 -1.19
N LYS A 75 2.87 5.46 -0.18
CA LYS A 75 4.20 4.95 0.19
C LYS A 75 4.15 3.49 0.62
N ILE A 76 3.18 3.12 1.47
CA ILE A 76 3.00 1.73 1.91
C ILE A 76 2.82 0.81 0.70
N CYS A 77 1.94 1.20 -0.22
CA CYS A 77 1.66 0.43 -1.42
C CYS A 77 2.93 0.21 -2.26
N LEU A 78 3.70 1.27 -2.53
CA LEU A 78 4.86 1.17 -3.40
C LEU A 78 6.01 0.38 -2.74
N TYR A 79 6.25 0.53 -1.43
CA TYR A 79 7.20 -0.32 -0.71
C TYR A 79 6.80 -1.80 -0.76
N LEU A 80 5.51 -2.12 -0.58
CA LEU A 80 5.02 -3.49 -0.66
C LEU A 80 5.13 -4.05 -2.09
N PHE A 81 4.88 -3.23 -3.11
CA PHE A 81 5.07 -3.62 -4.51
C PHE A 81 6.52 -4.05 -4.77
N PHE A 82 7.50 -3.25 -4.33
CA PHE A 82 8.91 -3.59 -4.46
C PHE A 82 9.28 -4.85 -3.68
N LEU A 83 8.80 -4.97 -2.44
CA LEU A 83 8.99 -6.19 -1.66
C LEU A 83 8.42 -7.41 -2.37
N ILE A 84 7.24 -7.36 -2.93
CA ILE A 84 6.61 -8.53 -3.57
C ILE A 84 7.31 -8.91 -4.88
N ASN A 85 7.78 -7.93 -5.66
CA ASN A 85 8.18 -8.15 -7.05
C ASN A 85 9.68 -8.02 -7.33
N SER A 86 10.49 -7.49 -6.41
CA SER A 86 11.93 -7.37 -6.59
C SER A 86 12.70 -8.17 -5.54
N GLN A 87 13.59 -9.04 -6.01
CA GLN A 87 14.42 -9.92 -5.18
C GLN A 87 15.73 -9.24 -4.70
N TYR A 88 16.06 -8.06 -5.24
CA TYR A 88 17.29 -7.33 -4.93
C TYR A 88 16.98 -5.86 -4.65
N LEU A 89 16.64 -5.60 -3.39
CA LEU A 89 16.29 -4.27 -2.92
C LEU A 89 17.53 -3.56 -2.34
N ASP A 90 18.03 -2.53 -3.03
CA ASP A 90 18.85 -1.49 -2.39
C ASP A 90 17.92 -0.48 -1.72
N TYR A 91 17.95 -0.44 -0.40
CA TYR A 91 17.09 0.43 0.39
C TYR A 91 17.24 1.91 0.03
N SER A 92 18.47 2.37 -0.20
CA SER A 92 18.74 3.78 -0.44
C SER A 92 18.13 4.27 -1.75
N GLU A 93 18.11 3.41 -2.76
CA GLU A 93 17.48 3.68 -4.06
C GLU A 93 15.95 3.65 -3.94
N ILE A 94 15.40 2.65 -3.25
CA ILE A 94 13.94 2.51 -3.09
C ILE A 94 13.34 3.68 -2.33
N GLN A 95 14.01 4.18 -1.29
CA GLN A 95 13.48 5.31 -0.53
C GLN A 95 13.31 6.54 -1.43
N GLN A 96 14.28 6.82 -2.31
CA GLN A 96 14.21 7.94 -3.24
C GLN A 96 13.06 7.77 -4.24
N VAL A 97 12.93 6.59 -4.82
CA VAL A 97 11.85 6.26 -5.75
C VAL A 97 10.49 6.39 -5.05
N VAL A 98 10.33 5.84 -3.86
CA VAL A 98 9.07 5.93 -3.10
C VAL A 98 8.71 7.37 -2.77
N ASP A 99 9.67 8.21 -2.38
CA ASP A 99 9.39 9.60 -2.06
C ASP A 99 9.00 10.43 -3.30
N GLN A 100 9.47 10.05 -4.50
CA GLN A 100 9.20 10.76 -5.74
C GLN A 100 7.94 10.26 -6.46
N GLU A 101 7.78 8.95 -6.58
CA GLU A 101 6.86 8.32 -7.54
C GLU A 101 5.59 7.77 -6.87
N CYS A 102 5.54 7.62 -5.54
CA CYS A 102 4.45 6.89 -4.89
C CYS A 102 3.05 7.41 -5.20
N ILE A 103 2.85 8.73 -5.32
CA ILE A 103 1.52 9.31 -5.58
C ILE A 103 1.07 9.06 -7.00
N GLU A 104 1.99 9.22 -7.95
CA GLU A 104 1.73 8.95 -9.36
C GLU A 104 1.36 7.48 -9.51
N ASP A 105 2.21 6.55 -9.08
CA ASP A 105 1.96 5.10 -9.12
C ASP A 105 0.67 4.67 -8.40
N TYR A 106 0.38 5.28 -7.25
CA TYR A 106 -0.79 4.94 -6.45
C TYR A 106 -2.10 5.21 -7.18
N TYR A 107 -2.16 6.31 -7.92
CA TYR A 107 -3.27 6.67 -8.81
C TYR A 107 -3.15 5.98 -10.17
N ASP A 108 -1.93 5.76 -10.63
CA ASP A 108 -1.59 5.20 -11.94
C ASP A 108 -1.54 3.67 -11.98
N SER A 109 -2.05 2.99 -10.95
CA SER A 109 -2.23 1.53 -10.88
C SER A 109 -3.28 1.03 -11.88
N PHE A 110 -3.06 1.33 -13.16
CA PHE A 110 -3.95 1.27 -14.31
C PHE A 110 -3.89 -0.05 -15.06
N PHE A 111 -2.88 -0.88 -14.82
CA PHE A 111 -2.56 -1.95 -15.78
C PHE A 111 -2.59 -3.39 -15.25
N PHE A 112 -2.69 -3.63 -13.93
CA PHE A 112 -2.78 -4.99 -13.39
C PHE A 112 -3.71 -5.08 -12.17
N SER A 113 -4.43 -6.21 -12.04
CA SER A 113 -5.16 -6.53 -10.81
C SER A 113 -4.14 -6.88 -9.71
N ASP A 114 -3.59 -5.86 -9.08
CA ASP A 114 -2.67 -6.02 -7.95
C ASP A 114 -3.47 -6.29 -6.66
N ILE A 115 -3.07 -7.32 -5.92
CA ILE A 115 -3.62 -7.68 -4.60
C ILE A 115 -3.56 -6.49 -3.63
N LEU A 116 -2.59 -5.59 -3.81
CA LEU A 116 -2.44 -4.38 -2.99
C LEU A 116 -3.63 -3.41 -3.14
N ASN A 117 -4.35 -3.43 -4.27
CA ASN A 117 -5.52 -2.57 -4.50
C ASN A 117 -6.69 -2.86 -3.55
N ASP A 118 -6.75 -4.06 -2.96
CA ASP A 118 -7.75 -4.41 -1.95
C ASP A 118 -7.50 -3.70 -0.61
N TYR A 119 -6.28 -3.21 -0.41
CA TYR A 119 -5.83 -2.57 0.83
C TYR A 119 -5.75 -1.05 0.79
N LYS A 120 -5.69 -0.49 -0.42
CA LYS A 120 -5.63 0.95 -0.63
C LYS A 120 -6.81 1.69 -0.01
N LEU A 121 -6.53 2.87 0.52
CA LEU A 121 -7.50 3.86 0.98
C LEU A 121 -8.44 4.31 -0.16
N ILE A 122 -7.86 4.62 -1.32
CA ILE A 122 -8.58 5.02 -2.53
C ILE A 122 -8.30 3.97 -3.61
N ASN A 123 -9.37 3.41 -4.18
CA ASN A 123 -9.25 2.43 -5.24
C ASN A 123 -9.83 3.01 -6.54
N TYR A 124 -9.04 2.95 -7.61
CA TYR A 124 -9.50 3.30 -8.95
C TYR A 124 -9.94 2.02 -9.65
N ARG A 125 -11.23 1.94 -10.01
CA ARG A 125 -11.76 0.82 -10.79
C ARG A 125 -12.15 1.31 -12.18
N ASN A 126 -11.74 0.56 -13.20
CA ASN A 126 -12.38 0.62 -14.51
C ASN A 126 -13.69 -0.16 -14.43
N ILE A 127 -14.81 0.53 -14.54
CA ILE A 127 -16.13 -0.09 -14.71
C ILE A 127 -16.58 0.26 -16.12
N GLY A 128 -16.34 -0.63 -17.08
CA GLY A 128 -16.62 -0.38 -18.51
C GLY A 128 -15.69 0.67 -19.13
N ASP A 129 -16.25 1.54 -19.99
CA ASP A 129 -15.53 2.60 -20.72
C ASP A 129 -15.22 3.85 -19.87
N GLY A 130 -15.41 3.79 -18.54
CA GLY A 130 -15.25 4.91 -17.62
C GLY A 130 -14.33 4.61 -16.44
N ARG A 131 -13.50 5.61 -16.08
CA ARG A 131 -12.66 5.61 -14.88
C ARG A 131 -13.46 6.14 -13.70
N TYR A 132 -13.58 5.38 -12.61
CA TYR A 132 -14.26 5.84 -11.39
C TYR A 132 -13.37 5.69 -10.16
N VAL A 133 -13.41 6.70 -9.30
CA VAL A 133 -12.78 6.67 -7.97
C VAL A 133 -13.77 6.07 -6.99
N GLU A 134 -13.50 4.86 -6.50
CA GLU A 134 -14.29 4.24 -5.45
C GLU A 134 -13.55 4.40 -4.12
N LYS A 135 -14.14 5.16 -3.20
CA LYS A 135 -13.68 5.21 -1.82
C LYS A 135 -13.85 3.82 -1.19
N ASN A 136 -12.84 3.35 -0.46
CA ASN A 136 -12.96 2.07 0.24
C ASN A 136 -14.17 2.14 1.20
N SER A 137 -15.08 1.16 1.11
CA SER A 137 -16.36 1.14 1.84
C SER A 137 -16.20 1.12 3.37
N ASN A 138 -14.99 0.81 3.84
CA ASN A 138 -14.62 0.84 5.26
C ASN A 138 -14.06 2.19 5.73
N CYS A 139 -13.87 3.15 4.83
CA CYS A 139 -13.52 4.53 5.17
C CYS A 139 -14.77 5.30 5.64
N ARG A 140 -15.23 5.01 6.86
CA ARG A 140 -16.17 5.87 7.58
C ARG A 140 -15.33 6.87 8.39
N PHE A 141 -15.31 8.11 7.93
CA PHE A 141 -14.74 9.25 8.66
C PHE A 141 -15.85 9.85 9.52
#